data_AF-A0A0F9LID7-F1
#
_entry.id   AF-A0A0F9LID7-F1
#
_cell.length_a   1.000
_cell.length_b   1.000
_cell.length_c   1.000
_cell.angle_alpha   90.00
_cell.angle_beta   90.00
_cell.angle_gamma   90.00
#
_symmetry.space_group_name_H-M   'P 1'
#
loop_
_entity.id
_entity.type
_entity.pdbx_description
1 polymer ?
#
loop_
_entity_poly.entity_id
_entity_poly.type
_entity_poly.pdbx_seq_one_letter_code
_entity_poly.pdbx_strand_id
1 'polypeptide(L)'
;MKVAYNQTYNKIFAHTYSIVAQDPETGEMGVGVQSHWFSVGSVVSWGEAGVGVVATQSLVNKSFGLRGLELLKKGKSPQNAIDILLSDDEGKDVRQVAILDVTGNIATHTGSKCIKYAGHIIGDNFSVQANMMLSDKVWPSMAKAFRKYKDLPLPERIVKTLEAAETSGGDIRGKQSAALLVVDGEQPDNKWDDPQIDLRIEDHKKPLEELDRLLRIYRAYEHMNKGDIAIEHDNMTNALKEYNSALNMFPNNLEMKYWTAVSLANNKKLDDAIMLFKDVFKNDKNWCLLTERLPDSGLLNLKQEDLERILSLK
;
A
#
# COMPACT_ATOMS: atom_id res chain seq x y z
N MET A 1 44.73 -0.80 -0.99
CA MET A 1 43.70 -0.81 0.06
C MET A 1 43.55 0.60 0.62
N LYS A 2 42.59 1.37 0.10
CA LYS A 2 42.04 2.65 0.61
C LYS A 2 41.12 3.19 -0.48
N VAL A 3 39.88 2.67 -0.55
CA VAL A 3 38.81 3.40 -1.24
C VAL A 3 38.34 4.42 -0.23
N ALA A 4 38.69 5.69 -0.46
CA ALA A 4 38.20 6.79 0.34
C ALA A 4 36.68 6.82 0.20
N TYR A 5 35.99 6.52 1.31
CA TYR A 5 34.57 6.76 1.47
C TYR A 5 34.37 8.27 1.54
N ASN A 6 34.38 8.96 0.39
CA ASN A 6 34.03 10.38 0.38
C ASN A 6 32.57 10.54 0.83
N GLN A 7 32.44 11.41 1.84
CA GLN A 7 31.25 11.81 2.55
C GLN A 7 30.55 12.90 1.74
N THR A 8 29.32 12.65 1.29
CA THR A 8 28.39 13.74 0.96
C THR A 8 26.91 13.38 1.05
N TYR A 9 26.53 12.11 1.25
CA TYR A 9 25.14 11.73 1.53
C TYR A 9 25.09 10.62 2.58
N ASN A 10 24.22 10.76 3.59
CA ASN A 10 23.98 9.74 4.61
C ASN A 10 23.66 8.40 3.92
N LYS A 11 24.61 7.46 3.95
CA LYS A 11 24.55 6.18 3.24
C LYS A 11 23.57 5.25 3.96
N ILE A 12 22.33 5.22 3.47
CA ILE A 12 21.30 4.29 3.96
C ILE A 12 21.42 3.02 3.13
N PHE A 13 21.62 1.89 3.81
CA PHE A 13 21.70 0.57 3.19
C PHE A 13 20.30 -0.05 3.16
N ALA A 14 19.69 -0.21 1.98
CA ALA A 14 18.45 -1.00 1.86
C ALA A 14 18.66 -2.08 0.79
N HIS A 15 18.91 -3.31 1.24
CA HIS A 15 19.06 -4.49 0.37
C HIS A 15 17.73 -5.22 0.28
N THR A 16 17.29 -5.52 -0.93
CA THR A 16 15.86 -5.39 -1.19
C THR A 16 15.49 -6.08 -2.49
N TYR A 17 14.27 -6.58 -2.55
CA TYR A 17 13.56 -6.79 -3.80
C TYR A 17 12.33 -5.88 -3.85
N SER A 18 12.05 -5.35 -5.03
CA SER A 18 10.92 -4.45 -5.25
C SER A 18 10.35 -4.61 -6.65
N ILE A 19 9.16 -4.03 -6.83
CA ILE A 19 8.45 -3.94 -8.10
C ILE A 19 7.94 -2.51 -8.27
N VAL A 20 8.03 -1.98 -9.49
CA VAL A 20 7.19 -0.89 -9.98
C VAL A 20 6.23 -1.47 -11.01
N ALA A 21 4.96 -1.08 -10.97
CA ALA A 21 3.97 -1.62 -11.89
C ALA A 21 2.84 -0.62 -12.16
N GLN A 22 2.18 -0.80 -13.29
CA GLN A 22 0.95 -0.12 -13.66
C GLN A 22 -0.10 -1.14 -14.08
N ASP A 23 -1.36 -0.86 -13.73
CA ASP A 23 -2.50 -1.51 -14.34
C ASP A 23 -3.01 -0.66 -15.52
N PRO A 24 -2.93 -1.15 -16.77
CA PRO A 24 -3.35 -0.38 -17.94
C PRO A 24 -4.86 -0.18 -18.03
N GLU A 25 -5.67 -0.96 -17.30
CA GLU A 25 -7.14 -0.82 -17.33
C GLU A 25 -7.61 0.35 -16.45
N THR A 26 -7.03 0.48 -15.26
CA THR A 26 -7.39 1.51 -14.27
C THR A 26 -6.47 2.73 -14.31
N GLY A 27 -5.26 2.58 -14.84
CA GLY A 27 -4.20 3.59 -14.78
C GLY A 27 -3.45 3.60 -13.44
N GLU A 28 -3.88 2.84 -12.42
CA GLU A 28 -3.22 2.74 -11.13
C GLU A 28 -1.74 2.37 -11.31
N MET A 29 -0.86 2.99 -10.52
CA MET A 29 0.56 2.71 -10.49
C MET A 29 0.99 2.40 -9.06
N GLY A 30 1.94 1.48 -8.89
CA GLY A 30 2.36 1.09 -7.55
C GLY A 30 3.81 0.68 -7.42
N VAL A 31 4.30 0.80 -6.18
CA VAL A 31 5.59 0.29 -5.72
C VAL A 31 5.37 -0.70 -4.59
N GLY A 32 5.93 -1.90 -4.74
CA GLY A 32 6.00 -2.88 -3.66
C GLY A 32 7.45 -3.17 -3.28
N VAL A 33 7.72 -3.35 -1.99
CA VAL A 33 9.08 -3.60 -1.49
C VAL A 33 9.10 -4.47 -0.24
N GLN A 34 10.10 -5.36 -0.10
CA GLN A 34 10.48 -6.01 1.18
C GLN A 34 12.00 -5.97 1.37
N SER A 35 12.45 -5.81 2.62
CA SER A 35 13.87 -5.85 2.99
C SER A 35 14.08 -6.40 4.40
N HIS A 36 15.29 -6.89 4.68
CA HIS A 36 15.84 -6.94 6.04
C HIS A 36 16.48 -5.59 6.42
N TRP A 37 15.67 -4.54 6.45
CA TRP A 37 16.06 -3.20 6.85
C TRP A 37 14.89 -2.57 7.61
N PHE A 38 15.15 -1.78 8.64
CA PHE A 38 14.09 -1.08 9.34
C PHE A 38 13.45 -0.03 8.44
N SER A 39 12.13 -0.05 8.33
CA SER A 39 11.36 0.96 7.61
C SER A 39 11.75 1.19 6.14
N VAL A 40 11.75 0.12 5.32
CA VAL A 40 12.18 0.21 3.92
C VAL A 40 11.29 1.11 3.05
N GLY A 41 9.98 1.24 3.36
CA GLY A 41 9.05 2.03 2.56
C GLY A 41 9.44 3.50 2.46
N SER A 42 9.88 4.11 3.57
CA SER A 42 10.35 5.50 3.62
C SER A 42 11.66 5.77 2.85
N VAL A 43 12.25 4.73 2.28
CA VAL A 43 13.53 4.77 1.57
C VAL A 43 13.34 4.47 0.10
N VAL A 44 12.60 3.41 -0.21
CA VAL A 44 12.59 2.80 -1.55
C VAL A 44 11.38 3.23 -2.37
N SER A 45 10.19 3.33 -1.78
CA SER A 45 8.93 3.50 -2.51
C SER A 45 8.51 4.97 -2.62
N TRP A 46 8.42 5.45 -3.86
CA TRP A 46 7.98 6.81 -4.18
C TRP A 46 6.95 6.74 -5.31
N GLY A 47 5.95 7.61 -5.24
CA GLY A 47 4.87 7.66 -6.22
C GLY A 47 4.20 9.03 -6.17
N GLU A 48 3.65 9.44 -7.29
CA GLU A 48 2.78 10.60 -7.37
C GLU A 48 1.72 10.36 -8.45
N ALA A 49 0.47 10.58 -8.07
CA ALA A 49 -0.68 10.36 -8.93
C ALA A 49 -0.60 11.20 -10.20
N GLY A 50 -0.95 10.63 -11.35
CA GLY A 50 -0.84 11.28 -12.66
C GLY A 50 0.60 11.55 -13.16
N VAL A 51 1.63 11.09 -12.44
CA VAL A 51 3.04 11.32 -12.81
C VAL A 51 3.78 10.01 -13.04
N GLY A 52 3.85 9.15 -12.02
CA GLY A 52 4.66 7.94 -12.08
C GLY A 52 5.06 7.40 -10.71
N VAL A 53 5.86 6.33 -10.74
CA VAL A 53 6.40 5.68 -9.55
C VAL A 53 7.89 5.36 -9.70
N VAL A 54 8.61 5.40 -8.57
CA VAL A 54 10.06 5.19 -8.50
C VAL A 54 10.40 4.23 -7.35
N ALA A 55 11.21 3.22 -7.65
CA ALA A 55 11.85 2.37 -6.66
C ALA A 55 13.37 2.59 -6.66
N THR A 56 13.95 3.14 -5.58
CA THR A 56 15.41 3.33 -5.45
C THR A 56 15.98 2.53 -4.30
N GLN A 57 16.95 1.65 -4.56
CA GLN A 57 17.43 0.64 -3.60
C GLN A 57 18.94 0.32 -3.73
N SER A 58 19.40 -0.71 -3.01
CA SER A 58 20.82 -1.09 -2.82
C SER A 58 21.52 -0.10 -1.87
N LEU A 59 22.67 0.46 -2.25
CA LEU A 59 23.22 1.62 -1.55
C LEU A 59 22.43 2.84 -2.01
N VAL A 60 21.36 3.16 -1.28
CA VAL A 60 20.30 4.04 -1.78
C VAL A 60 20.79 5.48 -1.89
N ASN A 61 20.36 6.17 -2.95
CA ASN A 61 20.33 7.62 -3.02
C ASN A 61 18.86 8.07 -2.95
N LYS A 62 18.36 8.38 -1.75
CA LYS A 62 16.94 8.69 -1.53
C LYS A 62 16.42 9.82 -2.43
N SER A 63 17.30 10.75 -2.81
CA SER A 63 16.93 11.86 -3.69
C SER A 63 16.40 11.40 -5.05
N PHE A 64 16.75 10.19 -5.52
CA PHE A 64 16.29 9.66 -6.80
C PHE A 64 14.78 9.47 -6.87
N GLY A 65 14.11 9.23 -5.73
CA GLY A 65 12.66 9.16 -5.66
C GLY A 65 12.02 10.48 -6.09
N LEU A 66 12.21 11.53 -5.28
CA LEU A 66 11.65 12.86 -5.54
C LEU A 66 12.17 13.49 -6.84
N ARG A 67 13.48 13.41 -7.11
CA ARG A 67 14.06 13.96 -8.35
C ARG A 67 13.56 13.20 -9.58
N GLY A 68 13.35 11.88 -9.48
CA GLY A 68 12.80 11.06 -10.56
C GLY A 68 11.39 11.51 -10.92
N LEU A 69 10.50 11.60 -9.93
CA LEU A 69 9.13 12.10 -10.14
C LEU A 69 9.11 13.53 -10.72
N GLU A 70 9.96 14.42 -10.22
CA GLU A 70 10.09 15.78 -10.74
C GLU A 70 10.57 15.84 -12.20
N LEU A 71 11.43 14.90 -12.62
CA LEU A 71 11.84 14.78 -14.01
C LEU A 71 10.70 14.26 -14.90
N LEU A 72 9.91 13.30 -14.43
CA LEU A 72 8.71 12.82 -15.13
C LEU A 72 7.69 13.96 -15.33
N LYS A 73 7.41 14.76 -14.30
CA LYS A 73 6.54 15.95 -14.41
C LYS A 73 6.99 16.93 -15.48
N LYS A 74 8.31 17.06 -15.67
CA LYS A 74 8.92 17.91 -16.70
C LYS A 74 8.90 17.27 -18.10
N GLY A 75 8.17 16.16 -18.27
CA GLY A 75 8.03 15.44 -19.53
C GLY A 75 9.27 14.64 -19.93
N LYS A 76 10.18 14.32 -19.00
CA LYS A 76 11.29 13.41 -19.30
C LYS A 76 10.77 11.98 -19.29
N SER A 77 11.18 11.19 -20.28
CA SER A 77 10.97 9.74 -20.25
C SER A 77 11.73 9.11 -19.06
N PRO A 78 11.30 7.94 -18.57
CA PRO A 78 12.00 7.20 -17.53
C PRO A 78 13.49 6.99 -17.81
N GLN A 79 13.86 6.68 -19.07
CA GLN A 79 15.27 6.51 -19.44
C GLN A 79 16.05 7.82 -19.30
N ASN A 80 15.53 8.93 -19.83
CA ASN A 80 16.16 10.24 -19.68
C ASN A 80 16.27 10.64 -18.20
N ALA A 81 15.27 10.32 -17.38
CA ALA A 81 15.30 10.58 -15.96
C ALA A 81 16.43 9.80 -15.27
N ILE A 82 16.57 8.50 -15.53
CA ILE A 82 17.68 7.67 -15.02
C ILE A 82 19.03 8.23 -15.47
N ASP A 83 19.19 8.55 -16.75
CA ASP A 83 20.46 9.07 -17.28
C ASP A 83 20.87 10.38 -16.58
N ILE A 84 19.91 11.28 -16.35
CA ILE A 84 20.14 12.54 -15.60
C ILE A 84 20.52 12.24 -14.15
N LEU A 85 19.78 11.37 -13.45
CA LEU A 85 20.03 11.01 -12.05
C LEU A 85 21.41 10.36 -11.83
N LEU A 86 21.88 9.59 -12.81
CA LEU A 86 23.17 8.89 -12.72
C LEU A 86 24.36 9.73 -13.21
N SER A 87 24.11 10.81 -13.96
CA SER A 87 25.17 11.63 -14.55
C SER A 87 26.10 12.27 -13.50
N ASP A 88 25.56 12.62 -12.34
CA ASP A 88 26.25 13.27 -11.22
C ASP A 88 26.43 12.36 -9.98
N ASP A 89 25.98 11.11 -10.02
CA ASP A 89 26.13 10.17 -8.90
C ASP A 89 27.41 9.33 -9.04
N GLU A 90 28.47 9.73 -8.31
CA GLU A 90 29.72 8.96 -8.19
C GLU A 90 29.50 7.51 -7.73
N GLY A 91 28.38 7.23 -7.04
CA GLY A 91 27.99 5.92 -6.58
C GLY A 91 27.11 5.13 -7.55
N LYS A 92 26.93 5.55 -8.81
CA LYS A 92 26.09 4.86 -9.81
C LYS A 92 26.31 3.35 -9.89
N ASP A 93 27.55 2.88 -9.72
CA ASP A 93 27.87 1.44 -9.76
C ASP A 93 27.24 0.63 -8.61
N VAL A 94 26.84 1.27 -7.51
CA VAL A 94 26.21 0.60 -6.36
C VAL A 94 24.72 0.90 -6.23
N ARG A 95 24.15 1.69 -7.15
CA ARG A 95 22.72 2.03 -7.16
C ARG A 95 21.91 0.96 -7.89
N GLN A 96 20.66 0.81 -7.48
CA GLN A 96 19.64 0.15 -8.27
C GLN A 96 18.38 1.01 -8.25
N VAL A 97 17.83 1.32 -9.43
CA VAL A 97 16.63 2.16 -9.56
C VAL A 97 15.73 1.67 -10.67
N ALA A 98 14.43 1.76 -10.47
CA ALA A 98 13.39 1.56 -11.49
C ALA A 98 12.45 2.76 -11.48
N ILE A 99 12.09 3.25 -12.67
CA ILE A 99 11.14 4.35 -12.87
C ILE A 99 10.08 3.86 -13.86
N LEU A 100 8.81 4.07 -13.51
CA LEU A 100 7.65 3.87 -14.38
C LEU A 100 6.89 5.20 -14.46
N ASP A 101 6.54 5.64 -15.67
CA ASP A 101 5.72 6.84 -15.86
C ASP A 101 4.23 6.51 -16.04
N VAL A 102 3.38 7.53 -15.96
CA VAL A 102 1.92 7.42 -16.12
C VAL A 102 1.47 6.82 -17.47
N THR A 103 2.34 6.82 -18.49
CA THR A 103 2.04 6.22 -19.80
C THR A 103 2.52 4.77 -19.93
N GLY A 104 3.07 4.21 -18.86
CA GLY A 104 3.56 2.82 -18.80
C GLY A 104 4.97 2.63 -19.34
N ASN A 105 5.71 3.71 -19.67
CA ASN A 105 7.12 3.56 -20.04
C ASN A 105 7.93 3.23 -18.79
N ILE A 106 8.98 2.45 -18.96
CA ILE A 106 9.80 1.95 -17.85
C ILE A 106 11.27 2.04 -18.20
N ALA A 107 12.09 2.42 -17.22
CA ALA A 107 13.54 2.29 -17.29
C ALA A 107 14.09 1.79 -15.96
N THR A 108 15.23 1.10 -16.03
CA THR A 108 15.93 0.56 -14.87
C THR A 108 17.43 0.79 -14.96
N HIS A 109 18.08 0.77 -13.81
CA HIS A 109 19.53 0.69 -13.70
C HIS A 109 19.89 -0.29 -12.58
N THR A 110 20.80 -1.22 -12.86
CA THR A 110 21.45 -2.06 -11.85
C THR A 110 22.94 -1.84 -11.96
N GLY A 111 23.53 -1.18 -10.96
CA GLY A 111 24.96 -0.91 -10.92
C GLY A 111 25.81 -2.19 -10.86
N SER A 112 26.99 -2.14 -11.49
CA SER A 112 27.92 -3.28 -11.62
C SER A 112 28.50 -3.79 -10.28
N LYS A 113 28.40 -3.01 -9.22
CA LYS A 113 28.88 -3.29 -7.86
C LYS A 113 27.74 -3.51 -6.86
N CYS A 114 26.49 -3.65 -7.32
CA CYS A 114 25.43 -4.19 -6.48
C CYS A 114 25.82 -5.60 -5.98
N ILE A 115 25.52 -5.89 -4.71
CA ILE A 115 25.95 -7.15 -4.08
C ILE A 115 25.32 -8.33 -4.81
N LYS A 116 26.12 -9.38 -5.04
CA LYS A 116 25.83 -10.50 -5.95
C LYS A 116 24.44 -11.08 -5.74
N TYR A 117 23.92 -11.58 -6.86
CA TYR A 117 22.51 -11.82 -7.13
C TYR A 117 21.74 -10.52 -7.09
N ALA A 118 22.16 -9.63 -8.00
CA ALA A 118 21.51 -8.39 -8.33
C ALA A 118 21.14 -8.38 -9.81
N GLY A 119 19.89 -8.02 -10.10
CA GLY A 119 19.35 -8.01 -11.44
C GLY A 119 17.96 -7.40 -11.47
N HIS A 120 17.42 -7.28 -12.67
CA HIS A 120 16.07 -6.80 -12.91
C HIS A 120 15.47 -7.49 -14.14
N ILE A 121 14.15 -7.41 -14.28
CA ILE A 121 13.41 -7.72 -15.51
C ILE A 121 12.43 -6.56 -15.74
N ILE A 122 12.40 -6.06 -16.98
CA ILE A 122 11.32 -5.20 -17.47
C ILE A 122 10.33 -6.10 -18.22
N GLY A 123 9.04 -5.93 -17.97
CA GLY A 123 7.96 -6.55 -18.71
C GLY A 123 6.87 -5.54 -19.04
N ASP A 124 5.76 -6.03 -19.57
CA ASP A 124 4.65 -5.16 -19.98
C ASP A 124 4.00 -4.51 -18.75
N ASN A 125 4.15 -3.19 -18.62
CA ASN A 125 3.65 -2.38 -17.51
C ASN A 125 4.23 -2.72 -16.13
N PHE A 126 5.41 -3.35 -16.06
CA PHE A 126 6.11 -3.54 -14.77
C PHE A 126 7.62 -3.69 -14.90
N SER A 127 8.33 -3.40 -13.81
CA SER A 127 9.68 -3.91 -13.59
C SER A 127 9.85 -4.47 -12.20
N VAL A 128 10.59 -5.57 -12.11
CA VAL A 128 11.00 -6.21 -10.86
C VAL A 128 12.52 -6.17 -10.76
N GLN A 129 13.03 -5.89 -9.57
CA GLN A 129 14.45 -5.72 -9.32
C GLN A 129 14.82 -6.26 -7.94
N ALA A 130 16.01 -6.84 -7.83
CA ALA A 130 16.55 -7.27 -6.55
C ALA A 130 18.07 -7.15 -6.50
N ASN A 131 18.63 -7.14 -5.28
CA ASN A 131 20.06 -7.21 -4.99
C ASN A 131 20.31 -7.93 -3.67
N MET A 132 21.48 -8.56 -3.48
CA MET A 132 21.81 -9.31 -2.26
C MET A 132 20.83 -10.47 -1.96
N MET A 133 20.36 -11.15 -3.01
CA MET A 133 19.44 -12.27 -2.85
C MET A 133 20.15 -13.56 -2.49
N LEU A 134 19.44 -14.55 -1.94
CA LEU A 134 19.97 -15.92 -1.80
C LEU A 134 20.23 -16.60 -3.16
N SER A 135 19.58 -16.13 -4.23
CA SER A 135 19.57 -16.78 -5.54
C SER A 135 19.28 -15.77 -6.66
N ASP A 136 19.78 -16.04 -7.87
CA ASP A 136 19.42 -15.31 -9.10
C ASP A 136 18.00 -15.61 -9.60
N LYS A 137 17.31 -16.57 -8.98
CA LYS A 137 15.93 -16.94 -9.31
C LYS A 137 14.88 -15.99 -8.75
N VAL A 138 15.25 -15.03 -7.90
CA VAL A 138 14.28 -14.14 -7.24
C VAL A 138 13.52 -13.25 -8.23
N TRP A 139 14.19 -12.39 -9.00
CA TRP A 139 13.49 -11.50 -9.94
C TRP A 139 12.82 -12.22 -11.13
N PRO A 140 13.31 -13.36 -11.66
CA PRO A 140 12.54 -14.18 -12.59
C PRO A 140 11.23 -14.72 -11.99
N SER A 141 11.25 -15.19 -10.73
CA SER A 141 10.04 -15.64 -10.04
C SER A 141 9.04 -14.50 -9.81
N MET A 142 9.54 -13.31 -9.46
CA MET A 142 8.70 -12.11 -9.34
C MET A 142 7.99 -11.80 -10.66
N ALA A 143 8.72 -11.72 -11.78
CA ALA A 143 8.13 -11.46 -13.09
C ALA A 143 7.10 -12.53 -13.49
N LYS A 144 7.37 -13.80 -13.19
CA LYS A 144 6.41 -14.90 -13.42
C LYS A 144 5.15 -14.74 -12.57
N ALA A 145 5.28 -14.38 -11.29
CA ALA A 145 4.15 -14.19 -10.40
C ALA A 145 3.28 -13.01 -10.85
N PHE A 146 3.89 -11.86 -11.16
CA PHE A 146 3.15 -10.70 -11.65
C PHE A 146 2.33 -11.06 -12.91
N ARG A 147 2.92 -11.77 -13.89
CA ARG A 147 2.17 -12.23 -15.08
C ARG A 147 1.07 -13.25 -14.76
N LYS A 148 1.30 -14.14 -13.79
CA LYS A 148 0.34 -15.17 -13.39
C LYS A 148 -0.92 -14.58 -12.76
N TYR A 149 -0.78 -13.55 -11.92
CA TYR A 149 -1.88 -12.94 -11.16
C TYR A 149 -2.47 -11.71 -11.86
N LYS A 150 -2.52 -11.72 -13.20
CA LYS A 150 -3.00 -10.59 -14.01
C LYS A 150 -4.46 -10.22 -13.76
N ASP A 151 -5.27 -11.16 -13.25
CA ASP A 151 -6.70 -10.95 -13.00
C ASP A 151 -6.98 -10.42 -11.58
N LEU A 152 -5.93 -10.16 -10.78
CA LEU A 152 -6.05 -9.48 -9.48
C LEU A 152 -5.87 -7.97 -9.66
N PRO A 153 -6.52 -7.14 -8.82
CA PRO A 153 -6.21 -5.71 -8.77
C PRO A 153 -4.73 -5.47 -8.46
N LEU A 154 -4.20 -4.33 -8.90
CA LEU A 154 -2.77 -4.02 -8.83
C LEU A 154 -2.16 -4.20 -7.44
N PRO A 155 -2.78 -3.72 -6.33
CA PRO A 155 -2.21 -3.85 -4.98
C PRO A 155 -1.96 -5.32 -4.59
N GLU A 156 -2.97 -6.18 -4.80
CA GLU A 156 -2.90 -7.62 -4.51
C GLU A 156 -1.87 -8.32 -5.41
N ARG A 157 -1.82 -7.94 -6.69
CA ARG A 157 -0.86 -8.47 -7.67
C ARG A 157 0.58 -8.15 -7.29
N ILE A 158 0.84 -6.94 -6.76
CA ILE A 158 2.13 -6.54 -6.20
C ILE A 158 2.48 -7.41 -4.99
N VAL A 159 1.55 -7.60 -4.04
CA VAL A 159 1.78 -8.44 -2.85
C VAL A 159 2.15 -9.88 -3.26
N LYS A 160 1.42 -10.49 -4.20
CA LYS A 160 1.75 -11.83 -4.73
C LYS A 160 3.11 -11.90 -5.41
N THR A 161 3.56 -10.79 -5.98
CA THR A 161 4.90 -10.70 -6.59
C THR A 161 6.00 -10.69 -5.52
N LEU A 162 5.80 -9.98 -4.43
CA LEU A 162 6.73 -9.96 -3.29
C LEU A 162 6.79 -11.30 -2.56
N GLU A 163 5.65 -11.99 -2.40
CA GLU A 163 5.60 -13.35 -1.84
C GLU A 163 6.41 -14.37 -2.67
N ALA A 164 6.37 -14.24 -4.00
CA ALA A 164 7.14 -15.10 -4.91
C ALA A 164 8.65 -14.86 -4.79
N ALA A 165 9.07 -13.62 -4.52
CA ALA A 165 10.46 -13.28 -4.27
C ALA A 165 10.99 -13.98 -3.00
N GLU A 166 10.25 -13.83 -1.89
CA GLU A 166 10.56 -14.46 -0.60
C GLU A 166 10.70 -15.98 -0.76
N THR A 167 9.71 -16.61 -1.41
CA THR A 167 9.69 -18.06 -1.63
C THR A 167 10.85 -18.56 -2.50
N SER A 168 11.40 -17.69 -3.35
CA SER A 168 12.51 -18.02 -4.27
C SER A 168 13.90 -17.72 -3.70
N GLY A 169 13.97 -17.34 -2.42
CA GLY A 169 15.21 -17.09 -1.69
C GLY A 169 15.22 -15.74 -0.97
N GLY A 170 14.54 -14.72 -1.48
CA GLY A 170 14.51 -13.40 -0.84
C GLY A 170 15.90 -12.82 -0.53
N ASP A 171 15.93 -11.87 0.41
CA ASP A 171 17.15 -11.23 0.93
C ASP A 171 17.93 -12.22 1.81
N ILE A 172 19.25 -12.33 1.58
CA ILE A 172 20.13 -13.26 2.31
C ILE A 172 20.16 -13.04 3.83
N ARG A 173 19.76 -11.85 4.28
CA ARG A 173 19.71 -11.48 5.70
C ARG A 173 18.39 -11.89 6.35
N GLY A 174 17.40 -12.32 5.58
CA GLY A 174 16.04 -12.63 6.03
C GLY A 174 15.08 -11.50 5.70
N LYS A 175 14.12 -11.24 6.60
CA LYS A 175 13.06 -10.24 6.39
C LYS A 175 12.81 -9.41 7.64
N GLN A 176 12.37 -8.18 7.46
CA GLN A 176 12.09 -7.26 8.56
C GLN A 176 10.96 -6.30 8.24
N SER A 177 10.98 -5.63 7.08
CA SER A 177 10.00 -4.63 6.71
C SER A 177 9.48 -4.84 5.30
N ALA A 178 8.28 -4.31 5.04
CA ALA A 178 7.68 -4.28 3.72
C ALA A 178 6.80 -3.04 3.56
N ALA A 179 6.59 -2.60 2.32
CA ALA A 179 5.66 -1.53 2.02
C ALA A 179 4.98 -1.72 0.66
N LEU A 180 3.78 -1.14 0.56
CA LEU A 180 2.98 -1.04 -0.65
C LEU A 180 2.50 0.40 -0.77
N LEU A 181 2.90 1.05 -1.86
CA LEU A 181 2.47 2.39 -2.24
C LEU A 181 1.70 2.28 -3.56
N VAL A 182 0.51 2.83 -3.65
CA VAL A 182 -0.31 2.87 -4.87
C VAL A 182 -0.86 4.28 -5.04
N VAL A 183 -0.73 4.78 -6.26
CA VAL A 183 -1.19 6.10 -6.69
C VAL A 183 -2.03 5.95 -7.95
N ASP A 184 -2.97 6.87 -8.16
CA ASP A 184 -3.86 6.85 -9.31
C ASP A 184 -3.15 7.29 -10.60
N GLY A 185 -3.76 6.91 -11.75
CA GLY A 185 -3.34 7.35 -13.07
C GLY A 185 -3.61 8.84 -13.35
N GLU A 186 -4.45 9.48 -12.54
CA GLU A 186 -4.82 10.89 -12.64
C GLU A 186 -4.54 11.61 -11.33
N GLN A 187 -4.33 12.92 -11.37
CA GLN A 187 -4.17 13.70 -10.14
C GLN A 187 -5.51 13.82 -9.41
N PRO A 188 -5.56 13.59 -8.09
CA PRO A 188 -6.78 13.82 -7.33
C PRO A 188 -7.09 15.32 -7.22
N ASP A 189 -8.36 15.63 -6.93
CA ASP A 189 -8.80 17.00 -6.66
C ASP A 189 -8.02 17.62 -5.48
N ASN A 190 -7.75 16.83 -4.45
CA ASN A 190 -6.95 17.26 -3.30
C ASN A 190 -5.66 16.46 -3.15
N LYS A 191 -4.58 17.18 -2.85
CA LYS A 191 -3.25 16.57 -2.67
C LYS A 191 -3.14 15.59 -1.50
N TRP A 192 -4.02 15.68 -0.50
CA TRP A 192 -4.00 14.77 0.65
C TRP A 192 -4.71 13.44 0.38
N ASP A 193 -5.36 13.31 -0.79
CA ASP A 193 -5.94 12.05 -1.27
C ASP A 193 -4.90 11.20 -2.03
N ASP A 194 -3.68 11.72 -2.24
CA ASP A 194 -2.51 11.01 -2.79
C ASP A 194 -1.50 10.72 -1.66
N PRO A 195 -1.04 9.47 -1.46
CA PRO A 195 -1.37 8.25 -2.21
C PRO A 195 -2.70 7.60 -1.80
N GLN A 196 -3.33 6.90 -2.75
CA GLN A 196 -4.52 6.09 -2.52
C GLN A 196 -4.25 4.97 -1.49
N ILE A 197 -3.09 4.31 -1.57
CA ILE A 197 -2.65 3.29 -0.61
C ILE A 197 -1.20 3.57 -0.20
N ASP A 198 -0.94 3.73 1.10
CA ASP A 198 0.41 3.70 1.68
C ASP A 198 0.41 2.82 2.93
N LEU A 199 0.70 1.53 2.72
CA LEU A 199 0.76 0.54 3.79
C LEU A 199 2.21 0.19 4.09
N ARG A 200 2.60 0.29 5.36
CA ARG A 200 3.98 0.06 5.81
C ARG A 200 4.02 -0.87 7.02
N ILE A 201 4.86 -1.89 6.90
CA ILE A 201 5.28 -2.73 8.01
C ILE A 201 6.74 -2.39 8.29
N GLU A 202 6.98 -1.59 9.32
CA GLU A 202 8.29 -1.02 9.58
C GLU A 202 9.26 -2.02 10.25
N ASP A 203 8.72 -2.94 11.05
CA ASP A 203 9.42 -4.04 11.71
C ASP A 203 8.46 -5.19 12.06
N HIS A 204 8.64 -6.36 11.44
CA HIS A 204 7.91 -7.58 11.77
C HIS A 204 8.68 -8.83 11.31
N LYS A 205 8.49 -9.96 12.01
CA LYS A 205 9.09 -11.25 11.60
C LYS A 205 8.49 -11.81 10.30
N LYS A 206 7.29 -11.36 9.94
CA LYS A 206 6.50 -11.79 8.80
C LYS A 206 5.88 -10.56 8.09
N PRO A 207 6.70 -9.68 7.50
CA PRO A 207 6.22 -8.40 7.02
C PRO A 207 5.23 -8.52 5.85
N LEU A 208 5.39 -9.51 4.95
CA LEU A 208 4.42 -9.71 3.86
C LEU A 208 3.07 -10.29 4.31
N GLU A 209 3.06 -11.17 5.33
CA GLU A 209 1.80 -11.65 5.91
C GLU A 209 1.03 -10.48 6.56
N GLU A 210 1.73 -9.57 7.24
CA GLU A 210 1.11 -8.37 7.80
C GLU A 210 0.70 -7.35 6.73
N LEU A 211 1.48 -7.20 5.66
CA LEU A 211 1.12 -6.33 4.55
C LEU A 211 -0.16 -6.81 3.85
N ASP A 212 -0.29 -8.11 3.60
CA ASP A 212 -1.52 -8.73 3.07
C ASP A 212 -2.71 -8.51 4.04
N ARG A 213 -2.49 -8.71 5.35
CA ARG A 213 -3.52 -8.43 6.37
C ARG A 213 -3.98 -6.97 6.34
N LEU A 214 -3.05 -6.01 6.28
CA LEU A 214 -3.39 -4.58 6.21
C LEU A 214 -4.13 -4.24 4.91
N LEU A 215 -3.71 -4.80 3.77
CA LEU A 215 -4.40 -4.59 2.51
C LEU A 215 -5.85 -5.12 2.57
N ARG A 216 -6.07 -6.28 3.19
CA ARG A 216 -7.43 -6.79 3.42
C ARG A 216 -8.25 -5.87 4.33
N ILE A 217 -7.65 -5.30 5.38
CA ILE A 217 -8.32 -4.33 6.26
C ILE A 217 -8.71 -3.08 5.46
N TYR A 218 -7.79 -2.57 4.64
CA TYR A 218 -8.05 -1.44 3.75
C TYR A 218 -9.27 -1.72 2.85
N ARG A 219 -9.30 -2.88 2.17
CA ARG A 219 -10.46 -3.29 1.35
C ARG A 219 -11.77 -3.37 2.13
N ALA A 220 -11.73 -3.79 3.40
CA ALA A 220 -12.92 -3.82 4.24
C ALA A 220 -13.41 -2.41 4.59
N TYR A 221 -12.52 -1.45 4.85
CA TYR A 221 -12.91 -0.04 5.01
C TYR A 221 -13.42 0.57 3.71
N GLU A 222 -12.88 0.20 2.54
CA GLU A 222 -13.47 0.64 1.26
C GLU A 222 -14.92 0.18 1.11
N HIS A 223 -15.24 -1.05 1.52
CA HIS A 223 -16.62 -1.53 1.57
C HIS A 223 -17.47 -0.72 2.57
N MET A 224 -16.94 -0.36 3.74
CA MET A 224 -17.68 0.51 4.67
C MET A 224 -17.99 1.87 4.06
N ASN A 225 -17.00 2.53 3.46
CA ASN A 225 -17.17 3.84 2.83
C ASN A 225 -18.18 3.77 1.67
N LYS A 226 -18.14 2.71 0.84
CA LYS A 226 -19.15 2.47 -0.21
C LYS A 226 -20.55 2.26 0.37
N GLY A 227 -20.64 1.65 1.54
CA GLY A 227 -21.88 1.52 2.29
C GLY A 227 -22.45 2.87 2.73
N ASP A 228 -21.61 3.73 3.30
CA ASP A 228 -21.99 5.08 3.74
C ASP A 228 -22.42 5.95 2.56
N ILE A 229 -21.66 5.94 1.45
CA ILE A 229 -22.03 6.63 0.21
C ILE A 229 -23.38 6.11 -0.32
N ALA A 230 -23.64 4.81 -0.25
CA ALA A 230 -24.92 4.26 -0.69
C ALA A 230 -26.09 4.73 0.19
N ILE A 231 -25.86 4.96 1.49
CA ILE A 231 -26.86 5.58 2.38
C ILE A 231 -27.16 7.03 1.95
N GLU A 232 -26.13 7.83 1.65
CA GLU A 232 -26.31 9.22 1.19
C GLU A 232 -27.16 9.32 -0.08
N HIS A 233 -27.15 8.27 -0.90
CA HIS A 233 -27.95 8.15 -2.13
C HIS A 233 -29.24 7.34 -1.94
N ASP A 234 -29.73 7.17 -0.71
CA ASP A 234 -30.96 6.43 -0.36
C ASP A 234 -30.98 4.96 -0.87
N ASN A 235 -29.82 4.36 -1.13
CA ASN A 235 -29.68 2.99 -1.65
C ASN A 235 -29.34 2.00 -0.53
N MET A 236 -30.32 1.74 0.33
CA MET A 236 -30.16 0.86 1.48
C MET A 236 -29.78 -0.59 1.11
N THR A 237 -30.27 -1.10 -0.02
CA THR A 237 -29.94 -2.45 -0.49
C THR A 237 -28.45 -2.58 -0.77
N ASN A 238 -27.86 -1.58 -1.44
CA ASN A 238 -26.43 -1.59 -1.70
C ASN A 238 -25.64 -1.33 -0.41
N ALA A 239 -26.08 -0.41 0.45
CA ALA A 239 -25.43 -0.15 1.73
C ALA A 239 -25.25 -1.42 2.57
N LEU A 240 -26.32 -2.20 2.74
CA LEU A 240 -26.29 -3.46 3.47
C LEU A 240 -25.37 -4.50 2.81
N LYS A 241 -25.34 -4.57 1.47
CA LYS A 241 -24.44 -5.47 0.75
C LYS A 241 -22.97 -5.13 1.03
N GLU A 242 -22.62 -3.86 0.99
CA GLU A 242 -21.26 -3.39 1.21
C GLU A 242 -20.83 -3.57 2.67
N TYR A 243 -21.66 -3.19 3.65
CA TYR A 243 -21.36 -3.44 5.07
C TYR A 243 -21.21 -4.93 5.38
N ASN A 244 -22.09 -5.78 4.85
CA ASN A 244 -21.96 -7.23 5.03
C ASN A 244 -20.65 -7.77 4.43
N SER A 245 -20.19 -7.20 3.31
CA SER A 245 -18.90 -7.57 2.72
C SER A 245 -17.75 -7.24 3.67
N ALA A 246 -17.73 -6.03 4.24
CA ALA A 246 -16.74 -5.63 5.26
C ALA A 246 -16.77 -6.54 6.50
N LEU A 247 -17.96 -6.78 7.06
CA LEU A 247 -18.15 -7.59 8.27
C LEU A 247 -17.80 -9.07 8.06
N ASN A 248 -18.02 -9.62 6.86
CA ASN A 248 -17.60 -10.99 6.52
C ASN A 248 -16.08 -11.10 6.41
N MET A 249 -15.39 -10.04 5.97
CA MET A 249 -13.93 -10.01 5.89
C MET A 249 -13.29 -9.93 7.28
N PHE A 250 -13.88 -9.16 8.20
CA PHE A 250 -13.39 -8.95 9.57
C PHE A 250 -14.50 -9.07 10.62
N PRO A 251 -15.02 -10.29 10.86
CA PRO A 251 -16.19 -10.49 11.73
C PRO A 251 -15.92 -10.19 13.21
N ASN A 252 -14.66 -10.03 13.62
CA ASN A 252 -14.30 -9.69 15.00
C ASN A 252 -13.91 -8.22 15.18
N ASN A 253 -13.97 -7.40 14.12
CA ASN A 253 -13.68 -5.97 14.23
C ASN A 253 -14.89 -5.24 14.85
N LEU A 254 -14.74 -4.83 16.11
CA LEU A 254 -15.80 -4.15 16.86
C LEU A 254 -16.15 -2.79 16.29
N GLU A 255 -15.15 -2.05 15.79
CA GLU A 255 -15.34 -0.71 15.25
C GLU A 255 -16.14 -0.74 13.95
N MET A 256 -15.85 -1.68 13.04
CA MET A 256 -16.62 -1.85 11.80
C MET A 256 -18.09 -2.17 12.11
N LYS A 257 -18.33 -3.08 13.07
CA LYS A 257 -19.69 -3.41 13.54
C LYS A 257 -20.38 -2.20 14.15
N TYR A 258 -19.66 -1.45 14.98
CA TYR A 258 -20.19 -0.30 15.70
C TYR A 258 -20.67 0.79 14.74
N TRP A 259 -19.82 1.22 13.80
CA TRP A 259 -20.20 2.26 12.85
C TRP A 259 -21.29 1.80 11.88
N THR A 260 -21.30 0.52 11.49
CA THR A 260 -22.44 -0.06 10.75
C THR A 260 -23.74 0.07 11.55
N ALA A 261 -23.71 -0.23 12.87
CA ALA A 261 -24.88 -0.12 13.74
C ALA A 261 -25.39 1.34 13.85
N VAL A 262 -24.47 2.31 13.97
CA VAL A 262 -24.78 3.74 13.99
C VAL A 262 -25.47 4.17 12.69
N SER A 263 -24.88 3.81 11.54
CA SER A 263 -25.44 4.12 10.21
C SER A 263 -26.84 3.51 10.04
N LEU A 264 -27.05 2.27 10.46
CA LEU A 264 -28.36 1.61 10.41
C LEU A 264 -29.39 2.29 11.33
N ALA A 265 -29.00 2.65 12.55
CA ALA A 265 -29.89 3.31 13.49
C ALA A 265 -30.40 4.66 12.95
N ASN A 266 -29.49 5.50 12.44
CA ASN A 266 -29.84 6.79 11.81
C ASN A 266 -30.81 6.61 10.62
N ASN A 267 -30.75 5.47 9.95
CA ASN A 267 -31.55 5.15 8.77
C ASN A 267 -32.78 4.28 9.06
N LYS A 268 -33.31 4.35 10.30
CA LYS A 268 -34.55 3.69 10.72
C LYS A 268 -34.49 2.15 10.63
N LYS A 269 -33.30 1.57 10.66
CA LYS A 269 -33.05 0.12 10.73
C LYS A 269 -32.66 -0.30 12.14
N LEU A 270 -33.49 0.10 13.12
CA LEU A 270 -33.16 -0.02 14.53
C LEU A 270 -32.97 -1.46 15.01
N ASP A 271 -33.80 -2.40 14.54
CA ASP A 271 -33.68 -3.81 14.97
C ASP A 271 -32.37 -4.45 14.49
N ASP A 272 -31.94 -4.14 13.26
CA ASP A 272 -30.65 -4.58 12.72
C ASP A 272 -29.47 -3.94 13.48
N ALA A 273 -29.57 -2.64 13.77
CA ALA A 273 -28.59 -1.92 14.56
C ALA A 273 -28.45 -2.50 15.98
N ILE A 274 -29.56 -2.84 16.63
CA ILE A 274 -29.57 -3.41 17.99
C ILE A 274 -28.81 -4.73 18.06
N MET A 275 -28.92 -5.59 17.03
CA MET A 275 -28.16 -6.85 16.98
C MET A 275 -26.64 -6.59 17.01
N LEU A 276 -26.18 -5.60 16.25
CA LEU A 276 -24.77 -5.22 16.20
C LEU A 276 -24.31 -4.53 17.49
N PHE A 277 -25.08 -3.56 18.01
CA PHE A 277 -24.77 -2.89 19.27
C PHE A 277 -24.66 -3.88 20.43
N LYS A 278 -25.57 -4.85 20.52
CA LYS A 278 -25.54 -5.87 21.56
C LYS A 278 -24.26 -6.69 21.53
N ASP A 279 -23.79 -7.09 20.35
CA ASP A 279 -22.53 -7.82 20.21
C ASP A 279 -21.33 -6.93 20.56
N VAL A 280 -21.30 -5.69 20.09
CA VAL A 280 -20.22 -4.74 20.38
C VAL A 280 -20.12 -4.45 21.89
N PHE A 281 -21.23 -4.11 22.56
CA PHE A 281 -21.24 -3.77 23.98
C PHE A 281 -20.89 -4.94 24.88
N LYS A 282 -21.24 -6.17 24.45
CA LYS A 282 -20.86 -7.39 25.16
C LYS A 282 -19.33 -7.59 25.16
N ASN A 283 -18.65 -7.21 24.09
CA ASN A 283 -17.21 -7.42 23.95
C ASN A 283 -16.39 -6.25 24.55
N ASP A 284 -16.88 -5.02 24.47
CA ASP A 284 -16.25 -3.86 25.11
C ASP A 284 -17.29 -2.79 25.48
N LYS A 285 -17.37 -2.50 26.78
CA LYS A 285 -18.35 -1.55 27.35
C LYS A 285 -18.05 -0.09 27.00
N ASN A 286 -16.84 0.24 26.58
CA ASN A 286 -16.48 1.61 26.19
C ASN A 286 -17.28 2.08 24.96
N TRP A 287 -17.69 1.17 24.09
CA TRP A 287 -18.56 1.49 22.94
C TRP A 287 -19.95 1.94 23.36
N CYS A 288 -20.48 1.45 24.48
CA CYS A 288 -21.75 1.94 25.02
C CYS A 288 -21.61 3.38 25.52
N LEU A 289 -20.51 3.69 26.23
CA LEU A 289 -20.18 5.05 26.64
C LEU A 289 -19.95 5.99 25.45
N LEU A 290 -19.38 5.50 24.34
CA LEU A 290 -19.29 6.28 23.10
C LEU A 290 -20.69 6.59 22.55
N THR A 291 -21.60 5.61 22.53
CA THR A 291 -22.98 5.78 22.05
C THR A 291 -23.74 6.84 22.86
N GLU A 292 -23.50 6.95 24.17
CA GLU A 292 -24.08 8.00 25.01
C GLU A 292 -23.64 9.42 24.56
N ARG A 293 -22.49 9.56 23.89
CA ARG A 293 -21.92 10.85 23.48
C ARG A 293 -22.26 11.26 22.04
N LEU A 294 -22.62 10.30 21.18
CA LEU A 294 -22.88 10.57 19.76
C LEU A 294 -24.05 11.53 19.46
N PRO A 295 -25.12 11.61 20.29
CA PRO A 295 -26.18 12.59 20.06
C PRO A 295 -25.68 14.03 20.14
N ASP A 296 -24.79 14.35 21.08
CA ASP A 296 -24.26 15.71 21.26
C ASP A 296 -23.42 16.17 20.06
N SER A 297 -22.80 15.22 19.33
CA SER A 297 -22.06 15.50 18.10
C SER A 297 -22.92 15.41 16.83
N GLY A 298 -24.22 15.08 16.94
CA GLY A 298 -25.12 14.87 15.81
C GLY A 298 -24.78 13.64 14.95
N LEU A 299 -23.95 12.71 15.46
CA LEU A 299 -23.56 11.48 14.74
C LEU A 299 -24.57 10.36 14.96
N LEU A 300 -25.42 10.46 15.99
CA LEU A 300 -26.52 9.55 16.24
C LEU A 300 -27.79 10.34 16.51
N ASN A 301 -28.66 10.42 15.51
CA ASN A 301 -29.85 11.26 15.51
C ASN A 301 -31.10 10.38 15.69
N LEU A 302 -31.36 9.99 16.94
CA LEU A 302 -32.48 9.13 17.30
C LEU A 302 -33.48 9.86 18.20
N LYS A 303 -34.69 9.32 18.28
CA LYS A 303 -35.62 9.67 19.35
C LYS A 303 -35.06 9.16 20.68
N GLN A 304 -35.38 9.87 21.77
CA GLN A 304 -34.96 9.50 23.13
C GLN A 304 -35.27 8.03 23.46
N GLU A 305 -36.45 7.55 23.09
CA GLU A 305 -36.90 6.16 23.33
C GLU A 305 -36.01 5.13 22.62
N ASP A 306 -35.61 5.39 21.37
CA ASP A 306 -34.76 4.50 20.58
C ASP A 306 -33.32 4.50 21.10
N LEU A 307 -32.84 5.67 21.54
CA LEU A 307 -31.53 5.81 22.19
C LEU A 307 -31.50 5.03 23.51
N GLU A 308 -32.49 5.20 24.37
CA GLU A 308 -32.61 4.45 25.63
C GLU A 308 -32.69 2.94 25.39
N ARG A 309 -33.41 2.51 24.34
CA ARG A 309 -33.47 1.10 23.94
C ARG A 309 -32.08 0.57 23.59
N ILE A 310 -31.27 1.31 22.82
CA ILE A 310 -29.88 0.91 22.52
C ILE A 310 -29.02 0.89 23.78
N LEU A 311 -29.07 1.94 24.60
CA LEU A 311 -28.26 2.06 25.80
C LEU A 311 -28.62 1.03 26.88
N SER A 312 -29.82 0.45 26.82
CA SER A 312 -30.27 -0.63 27.72
C SER A 312 -29.65 -1.99 27.42
N LEU A 313 -28.93 -2.15 26.29
CA LEU A 313 -28.30 -3.42 25.87
C LEU A 313 -27.04 -3.80 26.67
N LYS A 314 -26.66 -2.98 27.66
CA LYS A 314 -25.47 -3.10 28.50
C LYS A 314 -25.46 -4.30 29.46
#